data_AF-A0A535TP57-F1
#
_entry.id   AF-A0A535TP57-F1
#
_cell.length_a   1.000
_cell.length_b   1.000
_cell.length_c   1.000
_cell.angle_alpha   90.00
_cell.angle_beta   90.00
_cell.angle_gamma   90.00
#
_symmetry.space_group_name_H-M   'P 1'
#
loop_
_entity.id
_entity.type
_entity.pdbx_description
1 polymer ?
#
loop_
_entity_poly.entity_id
_entity_poly.type
_entity_poly.pdbx_seq_one_letter_code
_entity_poly.pdbx_strand_id
1 'polypeptide(L)'
;MFGLHMPELIIILVVALLIFGPKKLPEMGSSIGKSIKEFRKGMNEISHPKEDHEDEFKVPNVEAQQREITSQSASVEHQDLQAKPVQSEVSHSEVSTPEATRE
;
A
#
# COMPACT_ATOMS: atom_id res chain seq x y z
N MET A 1 -2.35 27.73 -37.41
CA MET A 1 -3.32 27.20 -38.38
C MET A 1 -3.86 25.82 -37.96
N PHE A 2 -4.25 25.63 -36.69
CA PHE A 2 -5.06 24.49 -36.22
C PHE A 2 -5.54 24.85 -34.82
N GLY A 3 -6.51 25.76 -34.75
CA GLY A 3 -7.27 25.97 -33.53
C GLY A 3 -8.33 24.88 -33.50
N LEU A 4 -8.01 23.71 -32.96
CA LEU A 4 -9.03 22.69 -32.71
C LEU A 4 -10.02 23.30 -31.73
N HIS A 5 -11.18 23.68 -32.25
CA HIS A 5 -12.20 24.27 -31.41
C HIS A 5 -12.75 23.14 -30.53
N MET A 6 -13.07 23.44 -29.27
CA MET A 6 -13.66 22.47 -28.34
C MET A 6 -14.80 21.61 -28.94
N PRO A 7 -15.66 22.13 -29.84
CA PRO A 7 -16.68 21.31 -30.51
C PRO A 7 -16.12 20.15 -31.35
N GLU A 8 -15.02 20.35 -32.07
CA GLU A 8 -14.43 19.31 -32.92
C GLU A 8 -13.85 18.16 -32.07
N LEU A 9 -13.19 18.49 -30.95
CA LEU A 9 -12.71 17.49 -29.99
C LEU A 9 -13.86 16.68 -29.37
N ILE A 10 -15.00 17.33 -29.06
CA ILE A 10 -16.19 16.65 -28.53
C ILE A 10 -16.74 15.64 -29.54
N ILE A 11 -16.82 15.98 -30.83
CA ILE A 11 -17.31 15.06 -31.87
C ILE A 11 -16.41 13.83 -31.96
N ILE A 12 -15.09 14.03 -31.99
CA ILE A 12 -14.12 12.92 -32.03
C ILE A 12 -14.25 12.05 -30.77
N LEU A 13 -14.41 12.68 -29.59
CA LEU A 13 -14.61 11.97 -28.34
C LEU A 13 -15.88 11.12 -28.36
N VAL A 14 -17.00 11.64 -28.90
CA VAL A 14 -18.25 10.87 -29.03
C VAL A 14 -18.05 9.65 -29.94
N VAL A 15 -17.39 9.81 -31.09
CA VAL A 15 -17.08 8.68 -31.99
C VAL A 15 -16.18 7.64 -31.30
N ALA A 16 -15.14 8.09 -30.59
CA ALA A 16 -14.27 7.21 -29.82
C ALA A 16 -15.03 6.49 -28.70
N LEU A 17 -15.97 7.16 -28.03
CA LEU A 17 -16.84 6.58 -27.01
C LEU A 17 -17.81 5.56 -27.59
N LEU A 18 -18.24 5.68 -28.85
CA LEU A 18 -19.05 4.66 -29.49
C LEU A 18 -18.24 3.39 -29.80
N ILE A 19 -16.98 3.54 -30.20
CA ILE A 19 -16.09 2.42 -30.53
C ILE A 19 -15.60 1.71 -29.26
N PHE A 20 -15.07 2.48 -28.31
CA PHE A 20 -14.46 1.94 -27.09
C PHE A 20 -15.46 1.81 -25.94
N GLY A 21 -16.50 2.63 -25.89
CA GLY A 21 -17.47 2.68 -24.81
C GLY A 21 -17.08 3.69 -23.70
N PRO A 22 -18.06 4.35 -23.05
CA PRO A 22 -17.82 5.32 -21.98
C PRO A 22 -17.21 4.74 -20.71
N LYS A 23 -17.29 3.42 -20.53
CA LYS A 23 -16.66 2.74 -19.39
C LYS A 23 -15.17 2.44 -19.64
N LYS A 24 -14.75 2.24 -20.89
CA LYS A 24 -13.38 1.80 -21.22
C LYS A 24 -12.35 2.92 -21.21
N LEU A 25 -12.71 4.13 -21.65
CA LEU A 25 -11.82 5.28 -21.57
C LEU A 25 -11.35 5.59 -20.13
N PRO A 26 -12.23 5.70 -19.10
CA PRO A 26 -11.78 5.97 -17.74
C PRO A 26 -11.08 4.76 -17.10
N GLU A 27 -11.46 3.54 -17.46
CA GLU A 27 -10.80 2.31 -17.00
C GLU A 27 -9.34 2.27 -17.46
N MET A 28 -9.09 2.49 -18.76
CA MET A 28 -7.74 2.55 -19.33
C MET A 28 -6.98 3.80 -18.87
N GLY A 29 -7.65 4.94 -18.81
CA GLY A 29 -7.09 6.21 -18.35
C GLY A 29 -6.65 6.19 -16.89
N SER A 30 -7.35 5.45 -16.02
CA SER A 30 -6.97 5.30 -14.61
C SER A 30 -5.64 4.56 -14.46
N SER A 31 -5.43 3.49 -15.22
CA SER A 31 -4.18 2.72 -15.19
C SER A 31 -3.02 3.53 -15.77
N ILE A 32 -3.22 4.17 -16.92
CA ILE A 32 -2.21 5.04 -17.54
C ILE A 32 -1.91 6.24 -16.64
N GLY A 33 -2.92 6.82 -16.00
CA GLY A 33 -2.79 7.96 -15.09
C GLY A 33 -1.96 7.62 -13.85
N LYS A 34 -2.13 6.41 -13.29
CA LYS A 34 -1.27 5.91 -12.20
C LYS A 34 0.18 5.80 -12.66
N SER A 35 0.43 5.18 -13.82
CA SER A 35 1.78 5.08 -14.38
C SER A 35 2.42 6.45 -14.63
N ILE A 36 1.67 7.40 -15.19
CA ILE A 36 2.13 8.77 -15.39
C ILE A 36 2.43 9.46 -14.06
N LYS A 37 1.62 9.22 -13.02
CA LYS A 37 1.80 9.82 -11.70
C LYS A 37 3.09 9.34 -11.05
N GLU A 38 3.33 8.03 -11.02
CA GLU A 38 4.57 7.45 -10.48
C GLU A 38 5.78 7.85 -11.32
N PHE A 39 5.64 7.90 -12.65
CA PHE A 39 6.70 8.38 -13.55
C PHE A 39 7.06 9.84 -13.27
N ARG A 40 6.05 10.72 -13.11
CA ARG A 40 6.28 12.12 -12.74
C ARG A 40 6.91 12.22 -11.35
N LYS A 41 6.50 11.40 -10.38
CA LYS A 41 7.07 11.38 -9.03
C LYS A 41 8.56 11.04 -9.06
N GLY A 42 8.93 9.93 -9.70
CA GLY A 42 10.33 9.53 -9.84
C GLY A 42 11.17 10.56 -10.62
N MET A 43 10.61 11.16 -11.66
CA MET A 43 11.30 12.23 -12.38
C MET A 43 11.50 13.50 -11.53
N ASN A 44 10.56 13.81 -10.65
CA ASN A 44 10.66 14.95 -9.74
C ASN A 44 11.70 14.71 -8.64
N GLU A 45 11.81 13.48 -8.14
CA GLU A 45 12.86 13.06 -7.18
C GLU A 45 14.27 13.15 -7.78
N ILE A 46 14.43 12.79 -9.06
CA ILE A 46 15.71 12.91 -9.78
C ILE A 46 16.07 14.37 -10.08
N SER A 47 15.08 15.18 -10.48
CA SER A 47 15.30 16.60 -10.84
C SER A 47 15.48 17.51 -9.63
N HIS A 48 14.92 17.12 -8.49
CA HIS A 48 15.01 17.82 -7.23
C HIS A 48 15.32 16.82 -6.12
N PRO A 49 16.58 16.37 -5.98
CA PRO A 49 17.01 15.62 -4.81
C PRO A 49 16.94 16.56 -3.61
N LYS A 50 15.77 16.61 -2.96
CA LYS A 50 15.55 17.35 -1.73
C LYS A 50 15.68 16.36 -0.58
N GLU A 51 16.61 16.65 0.32
CA GLU A 51 16.61 16.10 1.67
C GLU A 51 15.27 16.46 2.34
N ASP A 52 14.72 15.49 3.06
CA ASP A 52 13.63 15.57 4.03
C ASP A 52 12.16 15.56 3.52
N HIS A 53 11.58 14.37 3.72
CA HIS A 53 10.29 14.06 4.32
C HIS A 53 9.26 15.17 4.52
N GLU A 54 8.15 15.08 3.78
CA GLU A 54 6.78 15.21 4.30
C GLU A 54 5.77 14.96 3.18
N ASP A 55 5.24 13.75 3.10
CA ASP A 55 3.95 13.51 2.43
C ASP A 55 3.10 12.65 3.37
N GLU A 56 2.37 13.39 4.22
CA GLU A 56 1.11 13.08 4.86
C GLU A 56 0.50 11.72 4.49
N PHE A 57 0.68 10.75 5.40
CA PHE A 57 -0.16 9.57 5.48
C PHE A 57 -1.58 10.00 5.84
N LYS A 58 -2.42 10.26 4.84
CA LYS A 58 -3.88 10.35 5.05
C LYS A 58 -4.38 8.97 5.46
N VAL A 59 -4.44 8.74 6.77
CA VAL A 59 -5.16 7.64 7.40
C VAL A 59 -6.61 7.70 6.90
N PRO A 60 -7.11 6.69 6.18
CA PRO A 60 -8.55 6.54 6.01
C PRO A 60 -9.14 6.36 7.41
N ASN A 61 -10.13 7.19 7.74
CA ASN A 61 -10.81 7.23 9.02
C ASN A 61 -11.15 5.81 9.55
N VAL A 62 -10.45 5.39 10.62
CA VAL A 62 -10.69 4.16 11.38
C VAL A 62 -11.53 4.42 12.64
N GLU A 63 -12.54 5.29 12.59
CA GLU A 63 -13.48 5.48 13.71
C GLU A 63 -14.57 4.39 13.80
N ALA A 64 -14.64 3.46 12.84
CA ALA A 64 -15.72 2.47 12.79
C ALA A 64 -15.43 1.12 13.48
N GLN A 65 -14.20 0.84 13.95
CA GLN A 65 -13.83 -0.50 14.45
C GLN A 65 -13.44 -0.55 15.94
N GLN A 66 -13.73 0.51 16.70
CA GLN A 66 -13.46 0.59 18.15
C GLN A 66 -14.68 0.22 19.03
N ARG A 67 -15.79 -0.23 18.43
CA ARG A 67 -17.04 -0.52 19.17
C ARG A 67 -17.23 -1.98 19.59
N GLU A 68 -16.38 -2.92 19.19
CA GLU A 68 -16.56 -4.33 19.54
C GLU A 68 -15.75 -4.81 20.76
N ILE A 69 -14.69 -4.08 21.19
CA ILE A 69 -13.76 -4.60 22.21
C ILE A 69 -14.16 -4.20 23.65
N THR A 70 -15.12 -3.29 23.84
CA THR A 70 -15.46 -2.77 25.18
C THR A 70 -16.58 -3.53 25.90
N SER A 71 -17.28 -4.48 25.26
CA SER A 71 -18.41 -5.17 25.91
C SER A 71 -18.08 -6.50 26.60
N GLN A 72 -16.83 -6.98 26.61
CA GLN A 72 -16.51 -8.29 27.21
C GLN A 72 -15.65 -8.23 28.50
N SER A 73 -15.23 -7.06 28.98
CA SER A 73 -14.26 -6.98 30.09
C SER A 73 -14.84 -6.53 31.45
N ALA A 74 -16.15 -6.63 31.66
CA ALA A 74 -16.74 -6.28 32.96
C ALA A 74 -17.84 -7.26 33.38
N SER A 75 -17.47 -8.52 33.62
CA SER A 75 -18.18 -9.40 34.56
C SER A 75 -17.33 -10.61 34.98
N VAL A 76 -16.92 -10.57 36.26
CA VAL A 76 -16.81 -11.72 37.18
C VAL A 76 -15.53 -12.56 37.15
N GLU A 77 -14.55 -12.09 37.93
CA GLU A 77 -13.99 -12.69 39.14
C GLU A 77 -14.07 -14.23 39.38
N HIS A 78 -12.90 -14.76 39.81
CA HIS A 78 -12.63 -15.91 40.69
C HIS A 78 -12.16 -17.27 40.13
N GLN A 79 -10.91 -17.57 40.51
CA GLN A 79 -10.35 -18.83 41.05
C GLN A 79 -10.33 -20.07 40.16
N ASP A 80 -9.12 -20.57 39.84
CA ASP A 80 -8.59 -21.79 40.48
C ASP A 80 -7.09 -21.98 40.17
N LEU A 81 -6.32 -22.08 41.26
CA LEU A 81 -5.16 -22.93 41.53
C LEU A 81 -4.27 -23.53 40.41
N GLN A 82 -2.97 -23.59 40.75
CA GLN A 82 -1.94 -24.56 40.30
C GLN A 82 -1.30 -24.30 38.91
N ALA A 83 0.02 -24.37 38.70
CA ALA A 83 1.18 -24.62 39.56
C ALA A 83 2.44 -24.12 38.81
N LYS A 84 3.36 -23.55 39.60
CA LYS A 84 4.85 -23.50 39.55
C LYS A 84 5.66 -23.91 38.29
N PRO A 85 6.92 -23.43 38.20
CA PRO A 85 7.56 -22.82 37.03
C PRO A 85 8.67 -23.73 36.46
N VAL A 86 9.47 -23.25 35.50
CA VAL A 86 10.91 -23.58 35.29
C VAL A 86 11.36 -22.78 34.04
N GLN A 87 12.14 -21.70 34.19
CA GLN A 87 13.62 -21.69 34.21
C GLN A 87 14.23 -22.23 32.90
N SER A 88 14.76 -21.36 32.04
CA SER A 88 16.17 -20.90 32.02
C SER A 88 17.10 -21.86 31.29
N GLU A 89 17.68 -21.40 30.18
CA GLU A 89 19.06 -21.64 29.66
C GLU A 89 19.05 -21.19 28.19
N VAL A 90 19.69 -20.09 27.78
CA VAL A 90 21.14 -19.84 27.73
C VAL A 90 21.85 -20.77 26.74
N SER A 91 22.33 -20.15 25.65
CA SER A 91 23.60 -20.42 24.97
C SER A 91 23.90 -21.83 24.46
N HIS A 92 23.97 -21.98 23.14
CA HIS A 92 24.99 -22.72 22.37
C HIS A 92 25.11 -21.93 21.05
N SER A 93 26.21 -21.27 20.67
CA SER A 93 27.61 -21.67 20.52
C SER A 93 27.84 -22.85 19.57
N GLU A 94 28.95 -22.76 18.82
CA GLU A 94 29.45 -23.60 17.71
C GLU A 94 28.90 -23.26 16.32
N VAL A 95 29.69 -22.72 15.38
CA VAL A 95 30.97 -23.21 14.79
C VAL A 95 30.78 -24.54 14.07
N SER A 96 30.62 -24.49 12.74
CA SER A 96 31.41 -25.29 11.79
C SER A 96 30.95 -25.04 10.37
N THR A 97 31.79 -24.33 9.63
CA THR A 97 32.07 -24.59 8.22
C THR A 97 32.49 -26.05 8.00
N PRO A 98 32.08 -26.66 6.88
CA PRO A 98 32.94 -27.59 6.13
C PRO A 98 33.35 -26.87 4.82
N GLU A 99 34.56 -26.36 4.69
CA GLU A 99 35.78 -27.04 4.21
C GLU A 99 35.57 -28.15 3.16
N ALA A 100 36.09 -27.86 1.96
CA ALA A 100 36.87 -28.73 1.08
C ALA A 100 36.27 -30.02 0.45
N THR A 101 36.16 -29.95 -0.88
CA THR A 101 36.99 -30.73 -1.86
C THR A 101 36.78 -32.24 -2.00
N ARG A 102 36.85 -32.69 -3.27
CA ARG A 102 36.91 -34.05 -3.86
C ARG A 102 35.54 -34.54 -4.38
N GLU A 103 35.36 -34.95 -5.64
CA GLU A 103 36.18 -35.10 -6.84
C GLU A 103 35.34 -34.74 -8.09
#